data_AF-A0A2V7V0N4-F1
#
_entry.id   AF-A0A2V7V0N4-F1
#
_cell.length_a   1.000
_cell.length_b   1.000
_cell.length_c   1.000
_cell.angle_alpha   90.00
_cell.angle_beta   90.00
_cell.angle_gamma   90.00
#
_symmetry.space_group_name_H-M   'P 1'
#
loop_
_entity.id
_entity.type
_entity.pdbx_description
1 polymer ?
#
loop_
_entity_poly.entity_id
_entity_poly.type
_entity_poly.pdbx_seq_one_letter_code
_entity_poly.pdbx_strand_id
1 'polypeptide(L)'
;RRGGWKTVAEVGIPVGRPQTLVVDLAGRWRPGERVRIVTNMRIYWDQIRVAARGSEPEAGRWLGLSRADLRERGFSAAVSPDGRPPFSYDYTLVSGDAPWKLLPGRYTRPGDVRELLAATDDLFVTARPGDEIALSFDALCLPPLPAGWRRTFLLYADGFSKEMDVHSASPDGLSPRPFHGMTRYPYGPGESYPLTRERQAMIDRYETRVVAFPLPPLELRATSPGGR
;
A
#
# COMPACT_ATOMS: atom_id res chain seq x y z
N ARG A 1 24.94 15.50 21.28
CA ARG A 1 26.02 15.50 20.25
C ARG A 1 27.38 15.12 20.86
N ARG A 2 27.57 13.87 21.31
CA ARG A 2 28.92 13.37 21.69
C ARG A 2 29.31 12.28 20.69
N GLY A 3 30.54 12.34 20.16
CA GLY A 3 31.10 11.31 19.27
C GLY A 3 30.87 11.50 17.76
N GLY A 4 30.52 12.70 17.28
CA GLY A 4 30.51 13.02 15.84
C GLY A 4 29.40 12.37 14.99
N TRP A 5 28.41 11.71 15.60
CA TRP A 5 27.30 11.10 14.88
C TRP A 5 26.31 12.14 14.32
N LYS A 6 25.99 12.02 13.03
CA LYS A 6 24.98 12.82 12.33
C LYS A 6 23.77 11.96 11.97
N THR A 7 22.57 12.36 12.39
CA THR A 7 21.34 11.69 11.95
C THR A 7 21.12 11.98 10.47
N VAL A 8 21.10 10.93 9.65
CA VAL A 8 20.90 11.03 8.20
C VAL A 8 19.52 10.55 7.76
N ALA A 9 18.86 9.74 8.59
CA ALA A 9 17.50 9.28 8.37
C ALA A 9 16.81 8.89 9.68
N GLU A 10 15.50 9.06 9.68
CA GLU A 10 14.57 8.41 10.60
C GLU A 10 13.75 7.44 9.78
N VAL A 11 14.02 6.15 9.98
CA VAL A 11 13.39 5.07 9.23
C VAL A 11 12.44 4.41 10.22
N GLY A 12 11.14 4.44 9.93
CA GLY A 12 10.12 3.88 10.81
C GLY A 12 10.23 2.35 10.96
N ILE A 13 9.08 1.68 10.99
CA ILE A 13 9.03 0.23 11.12
C ILE A 13 9.14 -0.40 9.72
N PRO A 14 10.15 -1.25 9.44
CA PRO A 14 10.11 -2.10 8.24
C PRO A 14 8.91 -3.04 8.33
N VAL A 15 8.22 -3.28 7.21
CA VAL A 15 7.16 -4.29 7.13
C VAL A 15 7.70 -5.63 7.63
N GLY A 16 6.87 -6.44 8.30
CA GLY A 16 7.28 -7.66 9.05
C GLY A 16 7.85 -8.83 8.23
N ARG A 17 8.57 -8.57 7.14
CA ARG A 17 9.31 -9.52 6.30
C ARG A 17 10.70 -8.97 6.02
N PRO A 18 11.70 -9.81 5.69
CA PRO A 18 12.98 -9.34 5.23
C PRO A 18 12.81 -8.38 4.04
N GLN A 19 13.20 -7.13 4.21
CA GLN A 19 13.11 -6.09 3.18
C GLN A 19 14.36 -5.23 3.19
N THR A 20 14.81 -4.85 2.00
CA THR A 20 15.84 -3.83 1.84
C THR A 20 15.21 -2.44 1.99
N LEU A 21 15.66 -1.69 2.99
CA LEU A 21 15.32 -0.28 3.16
C LEU A 21 16.39 0.57 2.46
N VAL A 22 15.96 1.47 1.58
CA VAL A 22 16.85 2.38 0.85
C VAL A 22 16.76 3.76 1.47
N VAL A 23 17.89 4.29 1.92
CA VAL A 23 18.02 5.64 2.48
C VAL A 23 18.88 6.46 1.54
N ASP A 24 18.32 7.54 0.98
CA ASP A 24 19.11 8.48 0.20
C ASP A 24 20.02 9.31 1.12
N LEU A 25 21.32 9.18 0.89
CA LEU A 25 22.39 9.86 1.60
C LEU A 25 22.90 11.10 0.87
N ALA A 26 22.41 11.39 -0.35
CA ALA A 26 22.82 12.55 -1.14
C ALA A 26 22.65 13.85 -0.36
N GLY A 27 23.70 14.66 -0.29
CA GLY A 27 23.74 15.90 0.50
C GLY A 27 23.66 15.73 2.03
N ARG A 28 23.41 14.51 2.52
CA ARG A 28 23.22 14.20 3.96
C ARG A 28 24.46 13.59 4.61
N TRP A 29 25.33 12.95 3.84
CA TRP A 29 26.54 12.28 4.33
C TRP A 29 27.77 12.57 3.46
N ARG A 30 28.95 12.61 4.09
CA ARG A 30 30.26 12.66 3.41
C ARG A 30 31.14 11.50 3.85
N PRO A 31 32.00 10.94 2.96
CA PRO A 31 32.96 9.91 3.34
C PRO A 31 33.78 10.32 4.58
N GLY A 32 33.90 9.39 5.54
CA GLY A 32 34.58 9.64 6.82
C GLY A 32 33.69 10.16 7.96
N GLU A 33 32.46 10.61 7.67
CA GLU A 33 31.51 11.01 8.71
C GLU A 33 30.80 9.79 9.33
N ARG A 34 30.52 9.88 10.64
CA ARG A 34 29.72 8.88 11.36
C ARG A 34 28.23 9.13 11.14
N VAL A 35 27.51 8.13 10.64
CA VAL A 35 26.08 8.22 10.33
C VAL A 35 25.21 7.57 11.39
N ARG A 36 24.11 8.22 11.75
CA ARG A 36 23.08 7.68 12.63
C ARG A 36 21.79 7.52 11.83
N ILE A 37 21.25 6.30 11.89
CA ILE A 37 19.88 5.99 11.50
C ILE A 37 19.09 5.86 12.79
N VAL A 38 17.97 6.56 12.88
CA VAL A 38 17.06 6.45 14.03
C VAL A 38 15.84 5.66 13.59
N THR A 39 15.35 4.80 14.47
CA THR A 39 14.11 4.04 14.29
C THR A 39 13.18 4.30 15.46
N ASN A 40 11.88 4.15 15.23
CA ASN A 40 10.85 4.29 16.26
C ASN A 40 10.53 2.96 16.99
N MET A 41 11.18 1.85 16.59
CA MET A 41 11.15 0.55 17.26
C MET A 41 12.54 -0.10 17.33
N ARG A 42 12.67 -1.17 18.12
CA ARG A 42 13.88 -1.99 18.17
C ARG A 42 14.01 -2.82 16.89
N ILE A 43 14.89 -2.38 15.99
CA ILE A 43 15.18 -3.06 14.73
C ILE A 43 16.55 -3.73 14.80
N TYR A 44 16.63 -4.96 14.34
CA TYR A 44 17.88 -5.70 14.14
C TYR A 44 18.22 -5.71 12.66
N TRP A 45 19.46 -5.37 12.34
CA TRP A 45 19.95 -5.30 10.97
C TRP A 45 20.87 -6.48 10.70
N ASP A 46 20.51 -7.32 9.73
CA ASP A 46 21.40 -8.39 9.26
C ASP A 46 22.58 -7.79 8.48
N GLN A 47 22.32 -6.72 7.73
CA GLN A 47 23.28 -6.18 6.78
C GLN A 47 23.04 -4.68 6.50
N ILE A 48 24.12 -3.90 6.51
CA ILE A 48 24.13 -2.53 5.95
C ILE A 48 25.10 -2.52 4.76
N ARG A 49 24.67 -1.89 3.66
CA ARG A 49 25.47 -1.68 2.46
C ARG A 49 25.37 -0.21 2.05
N VAL A 50 26.48 0.32 1.56
CA VAL A 50 26.57 1.67 1.01
C VAL A 50 26.94 1.50 -0.45
N ALA A 51 26.17 2.14 -1.34
CA ALA A 51 26.43 2.14 -2.77
C ALA A 51 26.52 3.59 -3.26
N ALA A 52 27.43 3.83 -4.20
CA ALA A 52 27.37 5.04 -5.00
C ALA A 52 26.20 4.93 -5.99
N ARG A 53 25.61 6.06 -6.39
CA ARG A 53 24.61 6.07 -7.46
C ARG A 53 25.28 5.54 -8.73
N GLY A 54 24.77 4.42 -9.25
CA GLY A 54 25.19 3.90 -10.55
C GLY A 54 24.71 4.79 -11.69
N SER A 55 25.23 4.55 -12.89
CA SER A 55 24.63 5.11 -14.11
C SER A 55 23.19 4.60 -14.23
N GLU A 56 22.24 5.51 -14.45
CA GLU A 56 20.86 5.12 -14.74
C GLU A 56 20.83 4.31 -16.04
N PRO A 57 20.06 3.22 -16.12
CA PRO A 57 19.88 2.52 -17.39
C PRO A 57 19.27 3.49 -18.40
N GLU A 58 19.97 3.74 -19.51
CA GLU A 58 19.61 4.73 -20.54
C GLU A 58 18.23 4.52 -21.20
N ALA A 59 17.54 3.41 -20.91
CA ALA A 59 16.42 2.91 -21.72
C ALA A 59 15.13 2.58 -20.92
N GLY A 60 14.86 3.28 -19.83
CA GLY A 60 13.55 3.22 -19.17
C GLY A 60 12.42 3.66 -20.12
N ARG A 61 11.32 2.91 -20.15
CA ARG A 61 10.09 3.27 -20.87
C ARG A 61 8.90 3.06 -19.96
N TRP A 62 8.08 4.08 -19.81
CA TRP A 62 6.76 3.94 -19.21
C TRP A 62 5.84 3.26 -20.21
N LEU A 63 5.12 2.23 -19.74
CA LEU A 63 4.05 1.61 -20.50
C LEU A 63 2.72 2.00 -19.89
N GLY A 64 1.80 2.48 -20.73
CA GLY A 64 0.42 2.66 -20.35
C GLY A 64 -0.26 1.30 -20.12
N LEU A 65 -1.24 1.29 -19.22
CA LEU A 65 -2.08 0.11 -18.99
C LEU A 65 -2.96 -0.17 -20.21
N SER A 66 -2.84 -1.37 -20.78
CA SER A 66 -3.76 -1.85 -21.82
C SER A 66 -5.03 -2.45 -21.22
N ARG A 67 -4.93 -2.99 -19.99
CA ARG A 67 -6.07 -3.46 -19.19
C ARG A 67 -5.80 -3.22 -17.70
N ALA A 68 -6.83 -2.85 -16.96
CA ALA A 68 -6.83 -2.88 -15.50
C ALA A 68 -8.22 -3.31 -15.00
N ASP A 69 -8.30 -4.48 -14.41
CA ASP A 69 -9.57 -5.13 -14.08
C ASP A 69 -9.60 -5.49 -12.60
N LEU A 70 -10.47 -4.82 -11.84
CA LEU A 70 -10.68 -5.11 -10.43
C LEU A 70 -11.57 -6.35 -10.29
N ARG A 71 -11.15 -7.31 -9.48
CA ARG A 71 -11.83 -8.59 -9.28
C ARG A 71 -11.91 -8.95 -7.81
N GLU A 72 -12.99 -9.62 -7.46
CA GLU A 72 -13.16 -10.24 -6.15
C GLU A 72 -12.51 -11.62 -6.21
N ARG A 73 -11.20 -11.69 -5.95
CA ARG A 73 -10.44 -12.93 -6.12
C ARG A 73 -10.41 -13.76 -4.84
N GLY A 74 -10.20 -13.12 -3.69
CA GLY A 74 -9.79 -13.78 -2.44
C GLY A 74 -8.28 -13.68 -2.21
N PHE A 75 -7.77 -14.45 -1.28
CA PHE A 75 -6.40 -14.36 -0.80
C PHE A 75 -5.54 -15.49 -1.35
N SER A 76 -4.30 -15.18 -1.72
CA SER A 76 -3.33 -16.22 -2.04
C SER A 76 -2.96 -17.01 -0.78
N ALA A 77 -2.92 -18.34 -0.87
CA ALA A 77 -2.60 -19.18 0.27
C ALA A 77 -1.17 -18.93 0.76
N ALA A 78 -1.00 -18.79 2.07
CA ALA A 78 0.32 -18.68 2.68
C ALA A 78 1.04 -20.03 2.58
N VAL A 79 2.28 -20.01 2.08
CA VAL A 79 3.12 -21.20 1.93
C VAL A 79 4.47 -20.95 2.56
N SER A 80 5.00 -21.95 3.26
CA SER A 80 6.38 -21.95 3.77
C SER A 80 6.96 -23.35 3.63
N PRO A 81 8.16 -23.50 3.02
CA PRO A 81 8.79 -24.81 2.86
C PRO A 81 9.02 -25.57 4.17
N ASP A 82 9.28 -24.86 5.27
CA ASP A 82 9.57 -25.43 6.59
C ASP A 82 8.48 -25.14 7.64
N GLY A 83 7.36 -24.54 7.22
CA GLY A 83 6.25 -24.15 8.07
C GLY A 83 6.53 -22.94 8.98
N ARG A 84 7.68 -22.26 8.84
CA ARG A 84 8.07 -21.11 9.65
C ARG A 84 8.06 -19.80 8.83
N PRO A 85 7.89 -18.63 9.46
CA PRO A 85 8.06 -17.35 8.78
C PRO A 85 9.48 -17.15 8.23
N PRO A 86 9.66 -16.32 7.18
CA PRO A 86 8.62 -15.57 6.47
C PRO A 86 7.84 -16.45 5.48
N PHE A 87 6.51 -16.32 5.49
CA PHE A 87 5.65 -17.00 4.51
C PHE A 87 5.75 -16.32 3.14
N SER A 88 5.72 -17.15 2.08
CA SER A 88 5.41 -16.74 0.71
C SER A 88 3.91 -16.94 0.44
N TYR A 89 3.44 -16.56 -0.75
CA TYR A 89 2.03 -16.68 -1.12
C TYR A 89 1.88 -17.30 -2.51
N ASP A 90 1.17 -18.42 -2.60
CA ASP A 90 0.91 -19.09 -3.88
C ASP A 90 -0.28 -18.45 -4.59
N TYR A 91 -0.02 -17.84 -5.75
CA TYR A 91 -1.02 -17.16 -6.55
C TYR A 91 -2.07 -18.12 -7.16
N THR A 92 -1.74 -19.39 -7.34
CA THR A 92 -2.67 -20.37 -7.94
C THR A 92 -3.66 -20.92 -6.93
N LEU A 93 -3.34 -20.81 -5.63
CA LEU A 93 -4.16 -21.30 -4.53
C LEU A 93 -4.92 -20.14 -3.90
N VAL A 94 -6.23 -20.11 -4.11
CA VAL A 94 -7.12 -19.05 -3.64
C VAL A 94 -7.90 -19.53 -2.42
N SER A 95 -7.85 -18.74 -1.34
CA SER A 95 -8.72 -18.88 -0.18
C SER A 95 -9.75 -17.75 -0.15
N GLY A 96 -11.00 -18.10 0.15
CA GLY A 96 -12.07 -17.13 0.45
C GLY A 96 -12.04 -16.63 1.90
N ASP A 97 -11.27 -17.27 2.78
CA ASP A 97 -11.25 -16.94 4.19
C ASP A 97 -10.45 -15.66 4.44
N ALA A 98 -11.16 -14.62 4.88
CA ALA A 98 -10.57 -13.37 5.35
C ALA A 98 -10.54 -13.37 6.89
N PRO A 99 -9.38 -13.46 7.55
CA PRO A 99 -9.29 -13.24 8.99
C PRO A 99 -9.39 -11.74 9.37
N TRP A 100 -9.52 -10.86 8.38
CA TRP A 100 -9.46 -9.41 8.54
C TRP A 100 -10.85 -8.80 8.57
N LYS A 101 -11.04 -7.76 9.39
CA LYS A 101 -12.24 -6.93 9.37
C LYS A 101 -12.34 -6.18 8.03
N LEU A 102 -13.56 -5.80 7.67
CA LEU A 102 -13.85 -4.96 6.50
C LEU A 102 -14.33 -3.58 6.99
N LEU A 103 -13.63 -2.52 6.60
CA LEU A 103 -14.01 -1.15 6.97
C LEU A 103 -15.38 -0.79 6.37
N PRO A 104 -16.34 -0.30 7.16
CA PRO A 104 -17.55 0.31 6.64
C PRO A 104 -17.24 1.46 5.67
N GLY A 105 -18.00 1.55 4.58
CA GLY A 105 -17.84 2.57 3.54
C GLY A 105 -18.17 2.07 2.13
N ARG A 106 -17.73 2.83 1.13
CA ARG A 106 -17.97 2.55 -0.30
C ARG A 106 -16.68 2.13 -0.98
N TYR A 107 -16.73 1.01 -1.70
CA TYR A 107 -15.62 0.42 -2.43
C TYR A 107 -15.88 0.41 -3.92
N THR A 108 -14.81 0.47 -4.72
CA THR A 108 -14.88 0.43 -6.18
C THR A 108 -15.51 -0.89 -6.64
N ARG A 109 -16.46 -0.87 -7.56
CA ARG A 109 -17.07 -2.08 -8.15
C ARG A 109 -16.07 -2.88 -9.01
N PRO A 110 -16.25 -4.21 -9.16
CA PRO A 110 -15.44 -5.00 -10.07
C PRO A 110 -15.57 -4.54 -11.54
N GLY A 111 -14.59 -4.91 -12.36
CA GLY A 111 -14.51 -4.59 -13.78
C GLY A 111 -13.39 -3.62 -14.14
N ASP A 112 -13.50 -2.98 -15.31
CA ASP A 112 -12.50 -2.02 -15.80
C ASP A 112 -12.38 -0.83 -14.83
N VAL A 113 -11.16 -0.60 -14.35
CA VAL A 113 -10.77 0.51 -13.48
C VAL A 113 -9.61 1.32 -14.05
N ARG A 114 -9.27 1.13 -15.33
CA ARG A 114 -8.15 1.80 -15.99
C ARG A 114 -8.26 3.32 -15.97
N GLU A 115 -9.48 3.85 -16.03
CA GLU A 115 -9.74 5.30 -15.92
C GLU A 115 -9.32 5.86 -14.55
N LEU A 116 -9.51 5.10 -13.46
CA LEU A 116 -9.08 5.47 -12.10
C LEU A 116 -7.56 5.36 -11.91
N LEU A 117 -6.87 4.59 -12.76
CA LEU A 117 -5.42 4.36 -12.69
C LEU A 117 -4.65 5.12 -13.76
N ALA A 118 -5.31 6.02 -14.49
CA ALA A 118 -4.71 6.74 -15.61
C ALA A 118 -3.75 7.85 -15.17
N ALA A 119 -3.89 8.36 -13.94
CA ALA A 119 -3.07 9.42 -13.38
C ALA A 119 -2.98 9.32 -11.86
N THR A 120 -1.96 9.97 -11.27
CA THR A 120 -1.87 10.19 -9.82
C THR A 120 -2.55 11.52 -9.49
N ASP A 121 -3.86 11.47 -9.21
CA ASP A 121 -4.70 12.67 -9.08
C ASP A 121 -5.70 12.59 -7.91
N ASP A 122 -5.37 11.84 -6.86
CA ASP A 122 -6.24 11.57 -5.71
C ASP A 122 -7.61 10.97 -6.10
N LEU A 123 -7.68 10.25 -7.23
CA LEU A 123 -8.68 9.22 -7.46
C LEU A 123 -8.02 7.86 -7.29
N PHE A 124 -8.71 6.95 -6.60
CA PHE A 124 -8.15 5.65 -6.25
C PHE A 124 -9.12 4.53 -6.61
N VAL A 125 -8.55 3.36 -6.89
CA VAL A 125 -9.29 2.12 -6.76
C VAL A 125 -9.37 1.79 -5.27
N THR A 126 -10.55 1.99 -4.68
CA THR A 126 -10.81 1.63 -3.29
C THR A 126 -11.10 0.13 -3.21
N ALA A 127 -10.03 -0.65 -3.05
CA ALA A 127 -10.07 -2.10 -2.93
C ALA A 127 -10.47 -2.55 -1.51
N ARG A 128 -11.25 -3.62 -1.43
CA ARG A 128 -11.53 -4.34 -0.16
C ARG A 128 -10.54 -5.50 0.04
N PRO A 129 -10.37 -6.02 1.26
CA PRO A 129 -9.60 -7.23 1.50
C PRO A 129 -10.01 -8.36 0.53
N GLY A 130 -9.02 -8.96 -0.12
CA GLY A 130 -9.19 -10.05 -1.09
C GLY A 130 -9.50 -9.58 -2.52
N ASP A 131 -9.64 -8.29 -2.77
CA ASP A 131 -9.67 -7.80 -4.15
C ASP A 131 -8.29 -7.94 -4.82
N GLU A 132 -8.33 -8.10 -6.14
CA GLU A 132 -7.18 -8.06 -7.03
C GLU A 132 -7.42 -7.03 -8.13
N ILE A 133 -6.38 -6.28 -8.50
CA ILE A 133 -6.36 -5.53 -9.77
C ILE A 133 -5.46 -6.29 -10.75
N ALA A 134 -6.06 -6.93 -11.74
CA ALA A 134 -5.33 -7.59 -12.81
C ALA A 134 -4.90 -6.56 -13.86
N LEU A 135 -3.59 -6.31 -13.95
CA LEU A 135 -3.00 -5.34 -14.88
C LEU A 135 -2.44 -6.05 -16.11
N SER A 136 -2.54 -5.39 -17.26
CA SER A 136 -1.86 -5.81 -18.48
C SER A 136 -1.21 -4.62 -19.17
N PHE A 137 -0.07 -4.88 -19.78
CA PHE A 137 0.73 -3.91 -20.52
C PHE A 137 1.00 -4.50 -21.90
N ASP A 138 0.90 -3.68 -22.94
CA ASP A 138 1.28 -4.12 -24.28
C ASP A 138 2.80 -4.10 -24.41
N ALA A 139 3.40 -5.27 -24.59
CA ALA A 139 4.85 -5.41 -24.78
C ALA A 139 5.28 -5.20 -26.23
N LEU A 140 4.35 -5.27 -27.19
CA LEU A 140 4.64 -5.17 -28.63
C LEU A 140 4.99 -3.75 -29.07
N CYS A 141 4.59 -2.73 -28.30
CA CYS A 141 4.98 -1.35 -28.54
C CYS A 141 6.39 -1.01 -28.03
N LEU A 142 7.14 -1.96 -27.48
CA LEU A 142 8.55 -1.79 -27.12
C LEU A 142 9.49 -2.09 -28.29
N PRO A 143 10.59 -1.32 -28.45
CA PRO A 143 11.59 -1.61 -29.48
C PRO A 143 12.30 -2.95 -29.22
N PRO A 144 12.92 -3.56 -30.26
CA PRO A 144 13.76 -4.72 -30.09
C PRO A 144 14.93 -4.41 -29.14
N LEU A 145 15.36 -5.41 -28.37
CA LEU A 145 16.51 -5.28 -27.47
C LEU A 145 17.82 -5.33 -28.26
N PRO A 146 18.84 -4.54 -27.86
CA PRO A 146 20.20 -4.76 -28.35
C PRO A 146 20.70 -6.17 -28.04
N ALA A 147 21.64 -6.67 -28.85
CA ALA A 147 22.23 -7.99 -28.65
C ALA A 147 22.84 -8.12 -27.24
N GLY A 148 22.57 -9.23 -26.56
CA GLY A 148 23.06 -9.51 -25.21
C GLY A 148 22.26 -8.86 -24.07
N TRP A 149 21.27 -8.01 -24.36
CA TRP A 149 20.45 -7.36 -23.35
C TRP A 149 19.30 -8.27 -22.88
N ARG A 150 18.91 -8.11 -21.62
CA ARG A 150 17.69 -8.71 -21.04
C ARG A 150 16.76 -7.60 -20.59
N ARG A 151 15.47 -7.78 -20.85
CA ARG A 151 14.44 -6.86 -20.36
C ARG A 151 14.09 -7.20 -18.92
N THR A 152 13.99 -6.17 -18.10
CA THR A 152 13.40 -6.23 -16.77
C THR A 152 12.25 -5.25 -16.70
N PHE A 153 11.39 -5.38 -15.68
CA PHE A 153 10.27 -4.49 -15.46
C PHE A 153 10.25 -4.03 -14.00
N LEU A 154 9.78 -2.81 -13.80
CA LEU A 154 9.46 -2.26 -12.50
C LEU A 154 7.98 -1.88 -12.54
N LEU A 155 7.22 -2.34 -11.56
CA LEU A 155 5.84 -1.89 -11.36
C LEU A 155 5.88 -0.69 -10.42
N TYR A 156 5.45 0.46 -10.90
CA TYR A 156 5.20 1.63 -10.08
C TYR A 156 3.73 1.61 -9.64
N ALA A 157 3.50 1.65 -8.34
CA ALA A 157 2.18 1.77 -7.74
C ALA A 157 2.18 2.95 -6.80
N ASP A 158 1.12 3.75 -6.88
CA ASP A 158 0.89 4.92 -6.06
C ASP A 158 -0.47 4.76 -5.36
N GLY A 159 -0.50 5.00 -4.05
CA GLY A 159 -1.71 4.83 -3.27
C GLY A 159 -1.44 4.71 -1.78
N PHE A 160 -2.53 4.56 -1.04
CA PHE A 160 -2.52 4.50 0.41
C PHE A 160 -3.07 3.15 0.89
N SER A 161 -2.48 2.62 1.96
CA SER A 161 -3.04 1.50 2.71
C SER A 161 -3.71 2.05 3.96
N LYS A 162 -5.00 1.74 4.14
CA LYS A 162 -5.71 2.04 5.39
C LYS A 162 -5.80 0.78 6.24
N GLU A 163 -5.31 0.87 7.46
CA GLU A 163 -5.31 -0.22 8.43
C GLU A 163 -6.40 -0.06 9.48
N MET A 164 -6.70 -1.16 10.16
CA MET A 164 -7.71 -1.25 11.22
C MET A 164 -7.05 -1.56 12.57
N ASP A 165 -5.79 -1.13 12.75
CA ASP A 165 -5.13 -1.28 14.04
C ASP A 165 -5.81 -0.38 15.07
N VAL A 166 -5.93 -0.85 16.32
CA VAL A 166 -6.61 -0.10 17.39
C VAL A 166 -5.90 1.22 17.73
N HIS A 167 -4.64 1.36 17.34
CA HIS A 167 -3.85 2.59 17.46
C HIS A 167 -3.84 3.43 16.18
N SER A 168 -4.44 2.97 15.09
CA SER A 168 -4.68 3.80 13.92
C SER A 168 -5.68 4.90 14.27
N ALA A 169 -5.51 6.07 13.70
CA ALA A 169 -6.32 7.24 14.05
C ALA A 169 -7.74 7.26 13.44
N SER A 170 -8.05 6.36 12.48
CA SER A 170 -9.41 6.16 11.97
C SER A 170 -9.65 4.69 11.56
N PRO A 171 -9.68 3.76 12.53
CA PRO A 171 -9.69 2.32 12.26
C PRO A 171 -11.10 1.76 11.97
N ASP A 172 -12.14 2.58 12.14
CA ASP A 172 -13.53 2.13 12.17
C ASP A 172 -14.31 2.39 10.87
N GLY A 173 -13.72 3.06 9.89
CA GLY A 173 -14.37 3.30 8.60
C GLY A 173 -13.39 3.69 7.50
N LEU A 174 -13.80 3.67 6.23
CA LEU A 174 -12.96 4.08 5.12
C LEU A 174 -12.63 5.59 5.16
N SER A 175 -13.56 6.41 5.65
CA SER A 175 -13.36 7.85 5.82
C SER A 175 -12.62 8.19 7.13
N PRO A 176 -11.88 9.31 7.19
CA PRO A 176 -11.49 10.18 6.07
C PRO A 176 -10.50 9.48 5.12
N ARG A 177 -10.50 9.85 3.84
CA ARG A 177 -9.60 9.26 2.83
C ARG A 177 -8.28 10.01 2.77
N PRO A 178 -7.13 9.34 2.78
CA PRO A 178 -5.85 10.02 2.58
C PRO A 178 -5.75 10.59 1.15
N PHE A 179 -5.01 11.68 1.00
CA PHE A 179 -4.72 12.32 -0.28
C PHE A 179 -3.30 12.92 -0.24
N HIS A 180 -2.67 13.12 -1.39
CA HIS A 180 -1.25 13.50 -1.46
C HIS A 180 -0.93 14.86 -0.81
N GLY A 181 -1.86 15.81 -0.93
CA GLY A 181 -1.68 17.18 -0.42
C GLY A 181 -1.87 17.35 1.10
N MET A 182 -2.17 16.27 1.85
CA MET A 182 -2.40 16.38 3.29
C MET A 182 -1.10 16.56 4.06
N THR A 183 -1.11 17.41 5.08
CA THR A 183 0.06 17.66 5.95
C THR A 183 0.31 16.52 6.94
N ARG A 184 -0.77 15.84 7.35
CA ARG A 184 -0.76 14.65 8.20
C ARG A 184 -2.01 13.83 7.94
N TYR A 185 -1.97 12.57 8.36
CA TYR A 185 -3.17 11.73 8.42
C TYR A 185 -3.46 11.32 9.87
N PRO A 186 -4.71 11.45 10.34
CA PRO A 186 -5.84 12.09 9.69
C PRO A 186 -5.62 13.61 9.62
N TYR A 187 -6.08 14.22 8.54
CA TYR A 187 -5.95 15.65 8.33
C TYR A 187 -6.91 16.45 9.22
N GLY A 188 -6.51 17.68 9.57
CA GLY A 188 -7.27 18.52 10.50
C GLY A 188 -8.48 19.20 9.84
N PRO A 189 -9.29 19.96 10.61
CA PRO A 189 -10.47 20.65 10.09
C PRO A 189 -10.16 21.74 9.05
N GLY A 190 -8.90 22.20 8.95
CA GLY A 190 -8.46 23.16 7.93
C GLY A 190 -8.06 22.53 6.59
N GLU A 191 -8.14 21.21 6.48
CA GLU A 191 -7.78 20.45 5.30
C GLU A 191 -8.99 19.61 4.86
N SER A 192 -9.11 19.39 3.55
CA SER A 192 -10.19 18.57 3.00
C SER A 192 -9.69 17.78 1.81
N TYR A 193 -10.31 16.64 1.57
CA TYR A 193 -10.06 15.88 0.36
C TYR A 193 -10.34 16.78 -0.85
N PRO A 194 -9.48 16.80 -1.88
CA PRO A 194 -9.60 17.74 -3.00
C PRO A 194 -10.71 17.32 -3.96
N LEU A 195 -11.96 17.31 -3.50
CA LEU A 195 -13.14 16.95 -4.27
C LEU A 195 -13.53 18.10 -5.20
N THR A 196 -13.53 17.81 -6.50
CA THR A 196 -14.28 18.58 -7.50
C THR A 196 -15.58 17.85 -7.83
N ARG A 197 -16.49 18.48 -8.57
CA ARG A 197 -17.72 17.84 -9.03
C ARG A 197 -17.42 16.61 -9.91
N GLU A 198 -16.40 16.71 -10.75
CA GLU A 198 -15.95 15.66 -11.66
C GLU A 198 -15.39 14.47 -10.87
N ARG A 199 -14.54 14.73 -9.87
CA ARG A 199 -14.01 13.69 -8.97
C ARG A 199 -15.11 13.02 -8.18
N GLN A 200 -16.08 13.77 -7.66
CA GLN A 200 -17.22 13.21 -6.96
C GLN A 200 -18.06 12.31 -7.87
N ALA A 201 -18.36 12.75 -9.10
CA ALA A 201 -19.08 11.94 -10.07
C ALA A 201 -18.34 10.65 -10.45
N MET A 202 -17.01 10.72 -10.57
CA MET A 202 -16.16 9.54 -10.77
C MET A 202 -16.28 8.57 -9.59
N ILE A 203 -16.11 9.06 -8.37
CA ILE A 203 -16.24 8.28 -7.14
C ILE A 203 -17.62 7.62 -7.08
N ASP A 204 -18.71 8.36 -7.31
CA ASP A 204 -20.06 7.80 -7.26
C ASP A 204 -20.33 6.74 -8.33
N ARG A 205 -19.75 6.89 -9.53
CA ARG A 205 -19.87 5.92 -10.64
C ARG A 205 -19.12 4.62 -10.36
N TYR A 206 -17.98 4.69 -9.69
CA TYR A 206 -17.14 3.52 -9.45
C TYR A 206 -17.41 2.88 -8.09
N GLU A 207 -17.69 3.64 -7.04
CA GLU A 207 -17.78 3.14 -5.67
C GLU A 207 -19.20 2.78 -5.27
N THR A 208 -19.67 1.67 -5.82
CA THR A 208 -21.05 1.21 -5.61
C THR A 208 -21.16 0.02 -4.67
N ARG A 209 -20.05 -0.58 -4.24
CA ARG A 209 -20.06 -1.64 -3.22
C ARG A 209 -20.13 -1.02 -1.83
N VAL A 210 -21.28 -1.13 -1.18
CA VAL A 210 -21.51 -0.55 0.16
C VAL A 210 -21.29 -1.61 1.23
N VAL A 211 -20.44 -1.29 2.20
CA VAL A 211 -20.28 -2.03 3.44
C VAL A 211 -20.88 -1.20 4.56
N ALA A 212 -21.98 -1.68 5.13
CA ALA A 212 -22.61 -1.04 6.27
C ALA A 212 -21.86 -1.35 7.57
N PHE A 213 -21.99 -0.48 8.56
CA PHE A 213 -21.67 -0.85 9.94
C PHE A 213 -22.54 -2.03 10.33
N PRO A 214 -21.98 -3.13 10.85
CA PRO A 214 -22.79 -4.14 11.51
C PRO A 214 -23.36 -3.48 12.78
N LEU A 215 -24.62 -3.03 12.71
CA LEU A 215 -25.37 -2.75 13.92
C LEU A 215 -25.63 -4.11 14.57
N PRO A 216 -25.19 -4.36 15.81
CA PRO A 216 -25.63 -5.55 16.51
C PRO A 216 -27.17 -5.54 16.56
N PRO A 217 -27.84 -6.67 16.34
CA PRO A 217 -29.29 -6.76 16.51
C PRO A 217 -29.67 -6.22 17.90
N LEU A 218 -30.76 -5.46 17.99
CA LEU A 218 -31.29 -4.96 19.26
C LEU A 218 -31.64 -6.08 20.28
N GLU A 219 -31.55 -7.35 19.88
CA GLU A 219 -31.85 -8.52 20.71
C GLU A 219 -30.71 -8.97 21.64
N LEU A 220 -29.73 -8.11 21.93
CA LEU A 220 -28.93 -8.26 23.16
C LEU A 220 -29.80 -7.85 24.36
N ARG A 221 -30.78 -8.69 24.70
CA ARG A 221 -31.40 -8.66 26.03
C ARG A 221 -30.27 -8.93 27.03
N ALA A 222 -30.02 -7.95 27.89
CA ALA A 222 -29.29 -8.18 29.12
C ALA A 222 -29.98 -9.33 29.86
N THR A 223 -29.45 -10.54 29.77
CA THR A 223 -29.69 -11.54 30.79
C THR A 223 -28.94 -11.05 32.02
N SER A 224 -29.58 -10.15 32.78
CA SER A 224 -29.21 -9.93 34.18
C SER A 224 -29.31 -11.30 34.85
N PRO A 225 -28.24 -11.82 35.49
CA PRO A 225 -28.38 -12.98 36.34
C PRO A 225 -29.16 -12.55 37.58
N GLY A 226 -30.48 -12.77 37.53
CA GLY A 226 -31.33 -12.77 38.71
C GLY A 226 -31.24 -14.13 39.41
N GLY A 227 -30.86 -14.12 40.69
CA GLY A 227 -30.86 -15.28 41.59
C GLY A 227 -29.49 -15.97 41.67
N ARG A 228 -28.83 -16.05 42.83
CA ARG A 228 -29.33 -16.27 44.19
C ARG A 228 -28.62 -15.40 45.22
#